data_AF-M6RII5-F1
#
_entry.id   AF-M6RII5-F1
#
_cell.length_a   1.000
_cell.length_b   1.000
_cell.length_c   1.000
_cell.angle_alpha   90.00
_cell.angle_beta   90.00
_cell.angle_gamma   90.00
#
_symmetry.space_group_name_H-M   'P 1'
#
loop_
_entity.id
_entity.type
_entity.pdbx_description
1 polymer ?
#
loop_
_entity_poly.entity_id
_entity_poly.type
_entity_poly.pdbx_seq_one_letter_code
_entity_poly.pdbx_strand_id
1 'polypeptide(L)'
;MEDQNGNIAYVQLPYYTRASDGIENLKHALGDSHLRYVCGVANVASGRLYIKPVSFVIEQGGNRTMLQPYLDSKSHSDKSNFQTQNQVRSETDSLNNYITELRTTISEVCLIGLKQYGKINHWKKLVQQSENLGLKKISTLLESIIASIQSSKDPNVSPILILTALLCLSKEMELLSQK
;
A
#
# COMPACT_ATOMS: atom_id res chain seq x y z
N MET A 1 -1.86 -10.86 -17.61
CA MET A 1 -1.72 -10.51 -19.04
C MET A 1 -0.53 -11.25 -19.58
N GLU A 2 -0.62 -11.71 -20.82
CA GLU A 2 0.43 -12.47 -21.50
C GLU A 2 0.94 -11.64 -22.67
N ASP A 3 2.26 -11.60 -22.87
CA ASP A 3 2.86 -10.98 -24.05
C ASP A 3 2.86 -11.97 -25.24
N GLN A 4 3.38 -11.53 -26.40
CA GLN A 4 3.46 -12.38 -27.60
C GLN A 4 4.42 -13.56 -27.47
N ASN A 5 5.30 -13.55 -26.47
CA ASN A 5 6.28 -14.60 -26.20
C ASN A 5 5.81 -15.56 -25.08
N GLY A 6 4.59 -15.38 -24.56
CA GLY A 6 4.04 -16.19 -23.47
C GLY A 6 4.45 -15.75 -22.06
N ASN A 7 5.14 -14.60 -21.92
CA ASN A 7 5.53 -14.10 -20.61
C ASN A 7 4.34 -13.43 -19.91
N ILE A 8 4.21 -13.71 -18.61
CA ILE A 8 3.08 -13.21 -17.82
C ILE A 8 3.50 -11.95 -17.05
N ALA A 9 2.73 -10.89 -17.25
CA ALA A 9 2.71 -9.70 -16.40
C ALA A 9 1.39 -9.62 -15.62
N TYR A 10 1.49 -9.25 -14.35
CA TYR A 10 0.34 -9.03 -13.48
C TYR A 10 -0.03 -7.55 -13.48
N VAL A 11 -1.28 -7.23 -13.79
CA VAL A 11 -1.77 -5.85 -13.82
C VAL A 11 -2.63 -5.62 -12.60
N GLN A 12 -2.26 -4.62 -11.79
CA GLN A 12 -3.04 -4.22 -10.62
C GLN A 12 -3.89 -3.01 -10.99
N LEU A 13 -5.18 -3.24 -11.21
CA LEU A 13 -6.13 -2.20 -11.60
C LEU A 13 -7.08 -1.93 -10.42
N PRO A 14 -6.72 -1.06 -9.46
CA PRO A 14 -7.62 -0.72 -8.38
C PRO A 14 -8.87 -0.02 -8.92
N TYR A 15 -10.04 -0.48 -8.45
CA TYR A 15 -11.34 0.08 -8.82
C TYR A 15 -11.80 1.05 -7.73
N TYR A 16 -11.87 2.33 -8.07
CA TYR A 16 -12.38 3.39 -7.18
C TYR A 16 -13.65 3.97 -7.78
N THR A 17 -14.60 4.42 -6.94
CA THR A 17 -15.86 5.03 -7.41
C THR A 17 -15.63 6.19 -8.37
N ARG A 18 -14.58 7.01 -8.15
CA ARG A 18 -14.23 8.13 -9.04
C ARG A 18 -13.75 7.68 -10.43
N ALA A 19 -13.24 6.46 -10.54
CA ALA A 19 -12.73 5.89 -11.78
C ALA A 19 -13.71 4.88 -12.41
N SER A 20 -14.95 4.80 -11.91
CA SER A 20 -15.95 3.84 -12.41
C SER A 20 -16.13 3.93 -13.92
N ASP A 21 -16.25 5.15 -14.42
CA ASP A 21 -16.56 5.44 -15.81
C ASP A 21 -15.43 4.99 -16.76
N GLY A 22 -14.19 5.37 -16.44
CA GLY A 22 -13.02 4.99 -17.25
C GLY A 22 -12.72 3.49 -17.17
N ILE A 23 -12.96 2.85 -16.03
CA ILE A 23 -12.80 1.39 -15.90
C ILE A 23 -13.91 0.65 -16.66
N GLU A 24 -15.14 1.16 -16.67
CA GLU A 24 -16.23 0.63 -17.50
C GLU A 24 -15.90 0.72 -19.00
N ASN A 25 -15.40 1.89 -19.45
CA ASN A 25 -14.93 2.06 -20.83
C ASN A 25 -13.85 1.03 -21.17
N LEU A 26 -12.87 0.81 -20.27
CA LEU A 26 -11.83 -0.19 -20.46
C LEU A 26 -12.41 -1.60 -20.59
N LYS A 27 -13.37 -1.98 -19.73
CA LYS A 27 -14.03 -3.30 -19.80
C LYS A 27 -14.75 -3.49 -21.12
N HIS A 28 -15.51 -2.49 -21.56
CA HIS A 28 -16.20 -2.53 -22.84
C HIS A 28 -15.21 -2.68 -24.01
N ALA A 29 -14.16 -1.86 -24.01
CA ALA A 29 -13.17 -1.90 -25.08
C ALA A 29 -12.41 -3.23 -25.16
N LEU A 30 -12.12 -3.87 -24.01
CA LEU A 30 -11.49 -5.19 -23.97
C LEU A 30 -12.41 -6.34 -24.42
N GLY A 31 -13.73 -6.14 -24.49
CA GLY A 31 -14.66 -7.17 -24.95
C GLY A 31 -14.54 -7.47 -26.45
N ASP A 32 -14.37 -6.43 -27.27
CA ASP A 32 -14.42 -6.53 -28.74
C ASP A 32 -13.10 -6.17 -29.43
N SER A 33 -12.02 -5.94 -28.68
CA SER A 33 -10.77 -5.39 -29.22
C SER A 33 -9.53 -6.06 -28.66
N HIS A 34 -8.38 -5.79 -29.29
CA HIS A 34 -7.09 -6.33 -28.86
C HIS A 34 -6.31 -5.31 -28.05
N LEU A 35 -5.89 -5.70 -26.86
CA LEU A 35 -4.95 -4.91 -26.06
C LEU A 35 -3.55 -5.01 -26.68
N ARG A 36 -2.98 -3.87 -27.09
CA ARG A 36 -1.65 -3.80 -27.73
C ARG A 36 -0.56 -3.38 -26.76
N TYR A 37 -0.84 -2.38 -25.94
CA TYR A 37 0.13 -1.84 -24.99
C TYR A 37 -0.52 -1.50 -23.66
N VAL A 38 0.25 -1.65 -22.58
CA VAL A 38 -0.09 -1.15 -21.24
C VAL A 38 1.01 -0.21 -20.81
N CYS A 39 0.65 1.02 -20.49
CA CYS A 39 1.56 2.02 -19.96
C CYS A 39 1.35 2.13 -18.47
N GLY A 40 2.42 2.09 -17.68
CA GLY A 40 2.29 2.14 -16.23
C GLY A 40 3.62 2.04 -15.51
N VAL A 41 3.55 2.08 -14.18
CA VAL A 41 4.72 1.86 -13.33
C VAL A 41 4.95 0.35 -13.21
N ALA A 42 6.10 -0.11 -13.69
CA ALA A 42 6.52 -1.49 -13.58
C ALA A 42 7.28 -1.73 -12.27
N ASN A 43 7.01 -2.86 -11.63
CA ASN A 43 7.76 -3.35 -10.48
C ASN A 43 8.01 -4.85 -10.64
N VAL A 44 9.20 -5.31 -10.27
CA VAL A 44 9.53 -6.74 -10.25
C VAL A 44 9.60 -7.19 -8.80
N ALA A 45 8.74 -8.11 -8.42
CA ALA A 45 8.70 -8.69 -7.07
C ALA A 45 8.60 -10.22 -7.17
N SER A 46 9.45 -10.93 -6.43
CA SER A 46 9.50 -12.40 -6.41
C SER A 46 9.58 -13.04 -7.81
N GLY A 47 10.35 -12.43 -8.72
CA GLY A 47 10.53 -12.90 -10.09
C GLY A 47 9.33 -12.68 -11.02
N ARG A 48 8.31 -11.93 -10.57
CA ARG A 48 7.12 -11.62 -11.36
C ARG A 48 7.08 -10.14 -11.70
N LEU A 49 6.66 -9.83 -12.93
CA LEU A 49 6.45 -8.46 -13.39
C LEU A 49 5.04 -8.00 -13.00
N TYR A 50 4.97 -6.92 -12.23
CA TYR A 50 3.75 -6.23 -11.87
C TYR A 50 3.70 -4.86 -12.55
N ILE A 51 2.55 -4.50 -13.12
CA ILE A 51 2.32 -3.21 -13.76
C ILE A 51 1.15 -2.54 -13.06
N LYS A 52 1.38 -1.34 -12.53
CA LYS A 52 0.32 -0.41 -12.12
C LYS A 52 -0.02 0.47 -13.32
N PRO A 53 -1.10 0.14 -14.05
CA PRO A 53 -1.39 0.77 -15.31
C PRO A 53 -1.87 2.21 -15.09
N VAL A 54 -1.50 3.09 -16.01
CA VAL A 54 -2.01 4.46 -16.11
C VAL A 54 -2.87 4.60 -17.38
N SER A 55 -2.49 3.90 -18.45
CA SER A 55 -3.28 3.84 -19.68
C SER A 55 -3.11 2.51 -20.43
N PHE A 56 -4.07 2.26 -21.31
CA PHE A 56 -4.16 1.06 -22.15
C PHE A 56 -4.30 1.50 -23.60
N VAL A 57 -3.56 0.88 -24.51
CA VAL A 57 -3.72 1.10 -25.95
C VAL A 57 -4.44 -0.09 -26.54
N ILE A 58 -5.64 0.16 -27.05
CA ILE A 58 -6.53 -0.85 -27.61
C ILE A 58 -6.63 -0.64 -29.11
N GLU A 59 -6.61 -1.75 -29.86
CA GLU A 59 -6.74 -1.75 -31.32
C GLU A 59 -8.04 -2.43 -31.75
N GLN A 60 -8.86 -1.70 -32.50
CA GLN A 60 -10.13 -2.15 -33.06
C GLN A 60 -10.22 -1.71 -34.53
N GLY A 61 -10.40 -2.66 -35.44
CA GLY A 61 -10.52 -2.36 -36.88
C GLY A 61 -9.31 -1.62 -37.48
N GLY A 62 -8.10 -1.84 -36.95
CA GLY A 62 -6.87 -1.17 -37.38
C GLY A 62 -6.65 0.23 -36.78
N ASN A 63 -7.62 0.77 -36.05
CA ASN A 63 -7.48 2.02 -35.31
C ASN A 63 -6.99 1.75 -33.88
N ARG A 64 -6.10 2.61 -33.38
CA ARG A 64 -5.56 2.53 -32.02
C ARG A 64 -6.05 3.69 -31.18
N THR A 65 -6.61 3.37 -30.03
CA THR A 65 -7.10 4.36 -29.07
C THR A 65 -6.42 4.13 -27.72
N MET A 66 -6.05 5.22 -27.07
CA MET A 66 -5.55 5.19 -25.70
C MET A 66 -6.70 5.43 -24.73
N LEU A 67 -6.84 4.56 -23.74
CA LEU A 67 -7.79 4.69 -22.64
C LEU A 67 -7.04 4.94 -21.34
N GLN A 68 -7.49 5.91 -20.56
CA GLN A 68 -6.98 6.29 -19.25
C GLN A 68 -8.06 6.03 -18.20
N PRO A 69 -8.10 4.84 -17.58
CA PRO A 69 -9.26 4.42 -16.79
C PRO A 69 -9.57 5.29 -15.56
N TYR A 70 -8.60 6.09 -15.11
CA TYR A 70 -8.72 6.98 -13.96
C TYR A 70 -9.10 8.42 -14.34
N LEU A 71 -9.11 8.76 -15.62
CA LEU A 71 -9.30 10.12 -16.13
C LEU A 71 -10.44 10.22 -17.13
N ASP A 72 -10.64 9.19 -17.95
CA ASP A 72 -11.65 9.19 -18.99
C ASP A 72 -13.07 9.19 -18.38
N SER A 73 -13.89 10.10 -18.87
CA SER A 73 -15.32 10.13 -18.59
C SER A 73 -16.06 9.07 -19.42
N LYS A 74 -17.28 8.73 -19.00
CA LYS A 74 -18.08 7.67 -19.63
C LYS A 74 -18.31 7.98 -21.12
N SER A 75 -17.88 7.07 -21.99
CA SER A 75 -17.95 7.23 -23.45
C SER A 75 -19.18 6.56 -24.08
N HIS A 76 -19.77 5.57 -23.40
CA HIS A 76 -20.90 4.79 -23.89
C HIS A 76 -22.06 4.71 -22.88
N SER A 77 -23.28 4.93 -23.36
CA SER A 77 -24.51 5.15 -22.58
C SER A 77 -25.18 3.87 -22.04
N ASP A 78 -24.44 2.79 -21.85
CA ASP A 78 -25.04 1.56 -21.33
C ASP A 78 -25.01 1.52 -19.80
N LYS A 79 -26.12 1.04 -19.23
CA LYS A 79 -26.35 0.94 -17.79
C LYS A 79 -25.24 0.09 -17.17
N SER A 80 -24.52 0.69 -16.22
CA SER A 80 -23.47 0.03 -15.45
C SER A 80 -24.00 -1.23 -14.78
N ASN A 81 -23.35 -2.36 -15.04
CA ASN A 81 -23.55 -3.61 -14.30
C ASN A 81 -22.47 -3.82 -13.21
N PHE A 82 -21.58 -2.85 -12.99
CA PHE A 82 -20.70 -2.88 -11.84
C PHE A 82 -21.49 -2.47 -10.62
N GLN A 83 -21.98 -3.45 -9.87
CA GLN A 83 -22.35 -3.20 -8.48
C GLN A 83 -21.06 -2.84 -7.75
N THR A 84 -20.82 -1.54 -7.55
CA THR A 84 -20.09 -1.11 -6.37
C THR A 84 -20.87 -1.64 -5.20
N GLN A 85 -20.41 -2.75 -4.61
CA GLN A 85 -20.63 -2.92 -3.19
C GLN A 85 -20.04 -1.63 -2.62
N ASN A 86 -20.90 -0.73 -2.14
CA ASN A 86 -20.51 0.47 -1.43
C ASN A 86 -19.76 0.00 -0.18
N GLN A 87 -18.52 -0.45 -0.34
CA GLN A 87 -17.52 -0.22 0.67
C GLN A 87 -17.36 1.29 0.65
N VAL A 88 -18.21 1.94 1.43
CA VAL A 88 -17.80 3.13 2.17
C VAL A 88 -16.56 2.69 2.95
N ARG A 89 -15.40 2.67 2.29
CA ARG A 89 -14.11 2.50 2.96
C ARG A 89 -13.73 3.88 3.46
N SER A 90 -14.48 4.30 4.48
CA SER A 90 -14.12 5.37 5.39
C SER A 90 -13.70 4.75 6.71
N GLU A 91 -12.81 3.77 6.65
CA GLU A 91 -11.81 3.58 7.69
C GLU A 91 -10.50 3.95 7.00
N THR A 92 -10.08 5.19 7.22
CA THR A 92 -8.73 5.67 7.00
C THR A 92 -7.76 4.53 7.28
N ASP A 93 -6.92 4.25 6.30
CA ASP A 93 -5.88 3.23 6.23
C ASP A 93 -5.08 3.10 7.54
N SER A 94 -5.69 2.48 8.55
CA SER A 94 -5.30 2.60 9.96
C SER A 94 -3.97 1.93 10.21
N LEU A 95 -3.72 0.86 9.46
CA LEU A 95 -2.45 0.17 9.39
C LEU A 95 -1.37 1.04 8.73
N ASN A 96 -1.63 1.67 7.57
CA ASN A 96 -0.61 2.48 6.89
C ASN A 96 -0.30 3.77 7.66
N ASN A 97 -1.30 4.39 8.29
CA ASN A 97 -1.11 5.51 9.20
C ASN A 97 -0.27 5.10 10.40
N TYR A 98 -0.57 3.94 11.01
CA TYR A 98 0.21 3.39 12.11
C TYR A 98 1.67 3.09 11.71
N ILE A 99 1.91 2.45 10.56
CA ILE A 99 3.25 2.16 10.04
C ILE A 99 4.04 3.47 9.82
N THR A 100 3.38 4.49 9.27
CA THR A 100 3.99 5.80 9.03
C THR A 100 4.35 6.51 10.35
N GLU A 101 3.43 6.50 11.33
CA GLU A 101 3.64 7.09 12.66
C GLU A 101 4.77 6.37 13.41
N LEU A 102 4.81 5.03 13.35
CA LEU A 102 5.86 4.19 13.94
C LEU A 102 7.24 4.51 13.33
N ARG A 103 7.35 4.53 12.00
CA ARG A 103 8.62 4.82 11.31
C ARG A 103 9.13 6.22 11.60
N THR A 104 8.22 7.19 11.62
CA THR A 104 8.56 8.59 11.92
C THR A 104 9.10 8.70 13.35
N THR A 105 8.41 8.09 14.31
CA THR A 105 8.83 8.05 15.72
C THR A 105 10.21 7.43 15.88
N ILE A 106 10.47 6.28 15.24
CA ILE A 106 11.78 5.63 15.30
C ILE A 106 12.87 6.51 14.67
N SER A 107 12.58 7.15 13.54
CA SER A 107 13.52 8.04 12.85
C SER A 107 13.87 9.26 13.71
N GLU A 108 12.87 9.88 14.35
CA GLU A 108 13.10 10.98 15.29
C GLU A 108 13.98 10.53 16.46
N VAL A 109 13.73 9.36 17.02
CA VAL A 109 14.54 8.77 18.10
C VAL A 109 15.97 8.51 17.66
N CYS A 110 16.19 8.04 16.43
CA CYS A 110 17.53 7.86 15.87
C CYS A 110 18.27 9.19 15.69
N LEU A 111 17.56 10.28 15.39
CA LEU A 111 18.15 11.61 15.18
C LEU A 111 18.50 12.31 16.50
N ILE A 112 17.59 12.31 17.48
CA ILE A 112 17.77 13.08 18.72
C ILE A 112 18.20 12.23 19.92
N GLY A 113 18.17 10.90 19.77
CA GLY A 113 18.54 9.95 20.80
C GLY A 113 17.39 9.59 21.75
N LEU A 114 17.38 8.32 22.17
CA LEU A 114 16.30 7.72 22.96
C LEU A 114 15.96 8.45 24.25
N LYS A 115 16.97 8.96 24.97
CA LYS A 115 16.78 9.68 26.24
C LYS A 115 16.18 11.07 26.07
N GLN A 116 16.40 11.71 24.92
CA GLN A 116 15.89 13.06 24.65
C GLN A 116 14.49 13.02 24.04
N TYR A 117 14.09 11.89 23.44
CA TYR A 117 12.81 11.78 22.75
C TYR A 117 11.59 11.92 23.66
N GLY A 118 11.69 11.67 24.98
CA GLY A 118 10.84 12.19 26.08
C GLY A 118 9.31 12.00 26.03
N LYS A 119 8.73 11.60 24.90
CA LYS A 119 7.29 11.56 24.62
C LYS A 119 6.71 10.20 24.99
N ILE A 120 6.79 9.84 26.27
CA ILE A 120 6.29 8.55 26.78
C ILE A 120 4.81 8.34 26.43
N ASN A 121 4.00 9.40 26.46
CA ASN A 121 2.58 9.33 26.08
C ASN A 121 2.38 8.95 24.61
N HIS A 122 3.28 9.38 23.72
CA HIS A 122 3.25 9.02 22.30
C HIS A 122 3.57 7.54 22.08
N TRP A 123 4.58 7.02 22.80
CA TRP A 123 4.89 5.59 22.79
C TRP A 123 3.74 4.73 23.31
N LYS A 124 3.09 5.14 24.42
CA LYS A 124 1.91 4.43 24.94
C LYS A 124 0.75 4.41 23.94
N LYS A 125 0.57 5.50 23.19
CA LYS A 125 -0.43 5.57 22.13
C LYS A 125 -0.12 4.57 21.01
N LEU A 126 1.15 4.47 20.59
CA LEU A 126 1.59 3.48 19.60
C LEU A 126 1.39 2.03 20.10
N VAL A 127 1.67 1.75 21.38
CA VAL A 127 1.37 0.45 22.00
C VAL A 127 -0.12 0.14 21.87
N GLN A 128 -1.00 1.03 22.32
CA GLN A 128 -2.45 0.83 22.25
C GLN A 128 -2.96 0.63 20.80
N GLN A 129 -2.45 1.43 19.85
CA GLN A 129 -2.78 1.28 18.44
C GLN A 129 -2.33 -0.08 17.89
N SER A 130 -1.13 -0.54 18.27
CA SER A 130 -0.62 -1.85 17.86
C SER A 130 -1.46 -3.02 18.39
N GLU A 131 -1.97 -2.90 19.61
CA GLU A 131 -2.87 -3.90 20.21
C GLU A 131 -4.22 -3.93 19.52
N ASN A 132 -4.80 -2.76 19.25
CA ASN A 132 -6.06 -2.64 18.52
C ASN A 132 -5.97 -3.23 17.11
N LEU A 133 -4.78 -3.19 16.49
CA LEU A 133 -4.49 -3.81 15.19
C LEU A 133 -4.07 -5.29 15.28
N GLY A 134 -4.00 -5.88 16.49
CA GLY A 134 -3.60 -7.27 16.69
C GLY A 134 -2.09 -7.54 16.55
N LEU A 135 -1.26 -6.50 16.49
CA LEU A 135 0.20 -6.57 16.26
C LEU A 135 0.97 -6.84 17.56
N LYS A 136 0.66 -7.95 18.24
CA LYS A 136 1.18 -8.27 19.59
C LYS A 136 2.70 -8.23 19.70
N LYS A 137 3.42 -8.74 18.69
CA LYS A 137 4.90 -8.72 18.67
C LYS A 137 5.48 -7.30 18.64
N ILE A 138 4.78 -6.37 18.01
CA ILE A 138 5.22 -4.97 17.93
C ILE A 138 4.89 -4.27 19.24
N SER A 139 3.71 -4.53 19.81
CA SER A 139 3.33 -4.05 21.15
C SER A 139 4.41 -4.36 22.19
N THR A 140 4.83 -5.63 22.29
CA THR A 140 5.83 -6.07 23.27
C THR A 140 7.20 -5.40 23.07
N LEU A 141 7.62 -5.17 21.82
CA LEU A 141 8.86 -4.46 21.51
C LEU A 141 8.77 -2.98 21.91
N LEU A 142 7.63 -2.33 21.66
CA LEU A 142 7.39 -0.94 22.05
C LEU A 142 7.36 -0.77 23.58
N GLU A 143 6.75 -1.70 24.31
CA GLU A 143 6.75 -1.71 25.77
C GLU A 143 8.18 -1.82 26.34
N SER A 144 9.02 -2.67 25.72
CA SER A 144 10.43 -2.79 26.10
C SER A 144 11.22 -1.49 25.88
N ILE A 145 10.89 -0.72 24.84
CA ILE A 145 11.47 0.62 24.63
C ILE A 145 11.03 1.59 25.72
N ILE A 146 9.73 1.60 26.07
CA ILE A 146 9.21 2.47 27.15
C ILE A 146 9.94 2.16 28.46
N ALA A 147 10.09 0.88 28.80
CA ALA A 147 10.84 0.46 29.99
C ALA A 147 12.31 0.93 29.93
N SER A 148 12.94 0.90 28.76
CA SER A 148 14.33 1.37 28.55
C SER A 148 14.48 2.89 28.62
N ILE A 149 13.45 3.65 28.23
CA ILE A 149 13.40 5.12 28.38
C ILE A 149 13.26 5.49 29.86
N GLN A 150 12.44 4.73 30.60
CA GLN A 150 12.12 5.01 32.00
C GLN A 150 13.16 4.49 32.99
N SER A 151 13.83 3.38 32.68
CA SER A 151 14.88 2.79 33.53
C SER A 151 16.25 3.38 33.19
N SER A 152 16.89 4.02 34.17
CA SER A 152 18.27 4.51 34.01
C SER A 152 19.33 3.42 34.19
N LYS A 153 18.96 2.17 34.51
CA LYS A 153 19.87 1.19 35.13
C LYS A 153 19.88 -0.25 34.62
N ASP A 154 19.10 -0.67 33.62
CA ASP A 154 19.08 -2.09 33.19
C ASP A 154 19.72 -2.35 31.80
N PRO A 155 20.61 -3.36 31.63
CA PRO A 155 21.42 -3.53 30.43
C PRO A 155 20.91 -4.60 29.44
N ASN A 156 19.70 -5.16 29.62
CA ASN A 156 19.45 -6.48 29.04
C ASN A 156 19.03 -6.51 27.57
N VAL A 157 18.64 -5.39 26.96
CA VAL A 157 18.42 -5.33 25.50
C VAL A 157 18.84 -3.98 24.97
N SER A 158 19.78 -3.95 24.02
CA SER A 158 20.20 -2.69 23.38
C SER A 158 18.98 -2.07 22.70
N PRO A 159 18.53 -0.86 23.10
CA PRO A 159 17.38 -0.22 22.49
C PRO A 159 17.54 -0.02 20.97
N ILE A 160 18.79 0.06 20.50
CA ILE A 160 19.15 0.12 19.08
C ILE A 160 18.71 -1.15 18.34
N LEU A 161 18.89 -2.33 18.94
CA LEU A 161 18.46 -3.60 18.35
C LEU A 161 16.93 -3.67 18.26
N ILE A 162 16.23 -3.17 19.27
CA ILE A 162 14.76 -3.15 19.28
C ILE A 162 14.23 -2.17 18.22
N LEU A 163 14.80 -0.97 18.12
CA LEU A 163 14.43 0.02 17.09
C LEU A 163 14.69 -0.53 15.68
N THR A 164 15.79 -1.25 15.48
CA THR A 164 16.10 -1.91 14.21
C THR A 164 15.09 -3.01 13.88
N ALA A 165 14.74 -3.85 14.86
CA ALA A 165 13.71 -4.88 14.68
C ALA A 165 12.35 -4.27 14.32
N LEU A 166 11.96 -3.16 14.96
CA LEU A 166 10.72 -2.45 14.65
C LEU A 166 10.73 -1.86 13.24
N LEU A 167 11.85 -1.30 12.77
CA LEU A 167 12.00 -0.83 11.39
C LEU A 167 11.88 -1.96 10.36
N CYS A 168 12.49 -3.11 10.64
CA CYS A 168 12.38 -4.29 9.78
C CYS A 168 10.93 -4.78 9.69
N LEU A 169 10.25 -4.92 10.84
CA LEU A 169 8.84 -5.34 10.90
C LEU A 169 7.91 -4.32 10.23
N SER A 170 8.15 -3.02 10.40
CA SER A 170 7.34 -1.99 9.74
C SER A 170 7.43 -2.08 8.22
N LYS A 171 8.62 -2.36 7.70
CA LYS A 171 8.86 -2.53 6.25
C LYS A 171 8.22 -3.81 5.71
N GLU A 172 8.22 -4.90 6.47
CA GLU A 172 7.57 -6.15 6.09
C GLU A 172 6.04 -6.00 6.02
N MET A 173 5.44 -5.30 6.97
CA MET A 173 3.99 -5.02 6.96
C MET A 173 3.57 -4.14 5.78
N GLU A 174 4.40 -3.18 5.37
CA GLU A 174 4.14 -2.33 4.20
C GLU A 174 4.13 -3.18 2.90
N LEU A 175 5.04 -4.14 2.77
CA LEU A 175 5.09 -5.06 1.63
C LEU A 175 3.86 -5.98 1.56
N LEU A 176 3.32 -6.37 2.72
CA LEU A 176 2.11 -7.20 2.81
C LEU A 176 0.83 -6.39 2.57
N SER A 177 0.80 -5.11 2.97
CA SER A 177 -0.31 -4.17 2.74
C SER A 177 -0.48 -3.81 1.25
N GLN A 178 0.59 -3.93 0.46
CA GLN A 178 0.58 -3.64 -0.99
C GLN A 178 0.21 -4.84 -1.88
N LYS A 179 0.00 -6.04 -1.30
CA LYS A 179 -0.45 -7.26 -1.99
C LYS A 179 -1.97 -7.33 -2.10
#